data_AF-A0A973IM19-F1
#
_entry.id   AF-A0A973IM19-F1
#
_cell.length_a   1.000
_cell.length_b   1.000
_cell.length_c   1.000
_cell.angle_alpha   90.00
_cell.angle_beta   90.00
_cell.angle_gamma   90.00
#
_symmetry.space_group_name_H-M   'P 1'
#
loop_
_entity.id
_entity.type
_entity.pdbx_description
1 polymer ?
#
loop_
_entity_poly.entity_id
_entity_poly.type
_entity_poly.pdbx_seq_one_letter_code
_entity_poly.pdbx_strand_id
1 'polypeptide(L)'
;VSFWSWFVGFYFAFMPLYVLGLMGVTRRLSQFEDTIYAGYFFTAMIGSLLIALGIAAFIIQIAGSIRNREALKDTTGDPWGGRTLEWSTSSPPPYYNFAFTPRVYALDAWDHMKRHGFKPRSDGYAPIHMPHNTATGVVLSALATVMGFALVWHIWWLATGSFLACLAYGIAHTFNYNRDYHIPVDEVQEIEAQRHRELTALEGPEAAGAQP
;
A
#
# COMPACT_ATOMS: atom_id res chain seq x y z
N VAL A 1 -0.51 15.77 -14.46
CA VAL A 1 -0.43 17.06 -13.73
C VAL A 1 0.45 16.93 -12.50
N SER A 2 0.07 16.12 -11.50
CA SER A 2 0.84 15.95 -10.26
C SER A 2 2.33 15.70 -10.49
N PHE A 3 2.69 14.71 -11.32
CA PHE A 3 4.08 14.41 -11.67
C PHE A 3 4.89 15.63 -12.13
N TRP A 4 4.38 16.42 -13.07
CA TRP A 4 5.11 17.57 -13.62
C TRP A 4 5.25 18.69 -12.59
N SER A 5 4.21 18.94 -11.80
CA SER A 5 4.25 19.89 -10.69
C SER A 5 5.30 19.51 -9.65
N TRP A 6 5.42 18.21 -9.32
CA TRP A 6 6.47 17.68 -8.46
C TRP A 6 7.86 17.81 -9.08
N PHE A 7 8.03 17.37 -10.32
CA PHE A 7 9.31 17.38 -11.02
C PHE A 7 9.85 18.82 -11.16
N VAL A 8 9.08 19.71 -11.78
CA VAL A 8 9.50 21.10 -11.98
C VAL A 8 9.60 21.82 -10.64
N GLY A 9 8.63 21.64 -9.75
CA GLY A 9 8.63 22.24 -8.42
C GLY A 9 9.85 21.86 -7.59
N PHE A 10 10.28 20.59 -7.64
CA PHE A 10 11.49 20.11 -6.99
C PHE A 10 12.75 20.85 -7.48
N TYR A 11 12.93 20.97 -8.80
CA TYR A 11 14.08 21.69 -9.35
C TYR A 11 14.08 23.16 -8.92
N PHE A 12 12.94 23.85 -9.02
CA PHE A 12 12.83 25.25 -8.59
C PHE A 12 13.02 25.43 -7.07
N ALA A 13 12.56 24.48 -6.26
CA ALA A 13 12.66 24.53 -4.81
C ALA A 13 14.10 24.30 -4.32
N PHE A 14 14.80 23.31 -4.89
CA PHE A 14 16.05 22.80 -4.35
C PHE A 14 17.30 23.23 -5.14
N MET A 15 17.21 23.52 -6.44
CA MET A 15 18.38 23.98 -7.21
C MET A 15 18.98 25.29 -6.68
N PRO A 16 18.17 26.32 -6.33
CA PRO A 16 18.70 27.55 -5.74
C PRO A 16 19.43 27.32 -4.41
N LEU A 17 19.05 26.27 -3.65
CA LEU A 17 19.67 25.97 -2.37
C LEU A 17 21.11 25.44 -2.51
N TYR A 18 21.45 24.79 -3.63
CA TYR A 18 22.84 24.43 -3.91
C TYR A 18 23.70 25.69 -4.08
N VAL A 19 23.20 26.68 -4.82
CA VAL A 19 23.90 27.96 -5.00
C VAL A 19 24.03 28.68 -3.66
N LEU A 20 22.95 28.77 -2.87
CA LEU A 20 22.98 29.36 -1.53
C LEU A 20 23.99 28.67 -0.61
N GLY A 21 24.07 27.34 -0.65
CA GLY A 21 25.07 26.57 0.10
C GLY A 21 26.51 26.91 -0.32
N LEU A 22 26.76 27.06 -1.62
CA LEU A 22 28.07 27.49 -2.15
C LEU A 22 28.39 28.96 -1.81
N MET A 23 27.38 29.80 -1.61
CA MET A 23 27.52 31.18 -1.13
C MET A 23 27.72 31.28 0.39
N GLY A 24 27.83 30.15 1.09
CA GLY A 24 28.11 30.10 2.53
C GLY A 24 26.88 30.18 3.44
N VAL A 25 25.67 30.10 2.89
CA VAL A 25 24.45 30.07 3.72
C VAL A 25 24.40 28.77 4.52
N THR A 26 24.40 28.91 5.86
CA THR A 26 24.32 27.77 6.78
C THR A 26 22.88 27.39 7.10
N ARG A 27 22.67 26.11 7.45
CA ARG A 27 21.35 25.55 7.78
C ARG A 27 20.77 26.16 9.07
N ARG A 28 19.43 26.19 9.17
CA ARG A 28 18.64 26.58 10.36
C ARG A 28 18.72 28.07 10.75
N LEU A 29 19.18 28.94 9.85
CA LEU A 29 19.04 30.38 10.01
C LEU A 29 17.61 30.81 9.68
N SER A 30 17.04 31.68 10.51
CA SER A 30 15.69 32.24 10.34
C SER A 30 15.69 33.69 9.85
N GLN A 31 16.83 34.37 9.94
CA GLN A 31 17.00 35.77 9.54
C GLN A 31 18.26 35.91 8.70
N PHE A 32 18.16 36.74 7.65
CA PHE A 32 19.25 37.06 6.75
C PHE A 32 19.33 38.58 6.63
N GLU A 33 20.51 39.13 6.90
CA GLU A 33 20.75 40.58 6.81
C GLU A 33 21.01 41.02 5.36
N ASP A 34 21.61 40.14 4.56
CA ASP A 34 21.95 40.40 3.16
C ASP A 34 20.78 40.11 2.21
N THR A 35 20.43 41.09 1.39
CA THR A 35 19.35 41.01 0.40
C THR A 35 19.72 40.19 -0.83
N ILE A 36 21.01 39.88 -1.05
CA ILE A 36 21.48 39.06 -2.19
C ILE A 36 20.82 37.67 -2.20
N TYR A 37 20.54 37.09 -1.03
CA TYR A 37 19.94 35.76 -0.92
C TYR A 37 18.43 35.73 -1.23
N ALA A 38 17.75 36.88 -1.18
CA ALA A 38 16.29 36.96 -1.28
C ALA A 38 15.75 36.40 -2.60
N GLY A 39 16.45 36.64 -3.71
CA GLY A 39 16.05 36.12 -5.03
C GLY A 39 16.02 34.59 -5.08
N TYR A 40 17.06 33.94 -4.55
CA TYR A 40 17.15 32.48 -4.50
C TYR A 40 16.08 31.86 -3.60
N PHE A 41 15.81 32.47 -2.45
CA PHE A 41 14.72 32.03 -1.57
C PHE A 41 13.34 32.25 -2.19
N PHE A 42 13.14 33.33 -2.95
CA PHE A 42 11.89 33.56 -3.68
C PHE A 42 11.68 32.52 -4.78
N THR A 43 12.73 32.18 -5.54
CA THR A 43 12.67 31.06 -6.49
C THR A 43 12.35 29.74 -5.80
N ALA A 44 12.99 29.47 -4.65
CA ALA A 44 12.74 28.28 -3.87
C ALA A 44 11.28 28.22 -3.36
N MET A 45 10.73 29.37 -2.94
CA MET A 45 9.33 29.51 -2.54
C MET A 45 8.39 29.20 -3.70
N ILE A 46 8.63 29.73 -4.91
CA ILE A 46 7.83 29.38 -6.09
C ILE A 46 7.85 27.87 -6.34
N GLY A 47 9.03 27.24 -6.25
CA GLY A 47 9.15 25.79 -6.34
C GLY A 47 8.31 25.06 -5.29
N SER A 48 8.29 25.54 -4.05
CA SER A 48 7.46 24.98 -2.98
C SER A 48 5.95 25.09 -3.26
N LEU A 49 5.50 26.19 -3.86
CA LEU A 49 4.10 26.37 -4.26
C LEU A 49 3.71 25.44 -5.41
N LEU A 50 4.62 25.18 -6.35
CA LEU A 50 4.43 24.18 -7.40
C LEU A 50 4.31 22.77 -6.82
N ILE A 51 5.11 22.42 -5.81
CA ILE A 51 4.98 21.15 -5.09
C ILE A 51 3.63 21.06 -4.37
N ALA A 52 3.18 22.14 -3.71
CA ALA A 52 1.87 22.20 -3.08
C ALA A 52 0.73 21.96 -4.08
N LEU A 53 0.82 22.53 -5.29
CA LEU A 53 -0.10 22.24 -6.39
C LEU A 53 -0.03 20.77 -6.83
N GLY A 54 1.17 20.18 -6.86
CA GLY A 54 1.37 18.76 -7.14
C GLY A 54 0.69 17.84 -6.12
N ILE A 55 0.74 18.20 -4.84
CA ILE A 55 0.03 17.50 -3.75
C ILE A 55 -1.49 17.65 -3.92
N ALA A 56 -1.99 18.86 -4.17
CA ALA A 56 -3.42 19.09 -4.40
C ALA A 56 -3.94 18.29 -5.60
N ALA A 57 -3.20 18.29 -6.72
CA ALA A 57 -3.54 17.49 -7.90
C ALA A 57 -3.54 15.98 -7.60
N PHE A 58 -2.65 15.50 -6.74
CA PHE A 58 -2.63 14.09 -6.32
C PHE A 58 -3.87 13.73 -5.48
N ILE A 59 -4.27 14.60 -4.54
CA ILE A 59 -5.49 14.40 -3.75
C ILE A 59 -6.72 14.38 -4.66
N ILE A 60 -6.81 15.32 -5.62
CA ILE A 60 -7.90 15.36 -6.60
C ILE A 60 -7.91 14.08 -7.45
N GLN A 61 -6.74 13.57 -7.85
CA GLN A 61 -6.62 12.32 -8.60
C GLN A 61 -7.17 11.13 -7.81
N ILE A 62 -6.83 11.00 -6.52
CA ILE A 62 -7.37 9.95 -5.65
C ILE A 62 -8.89 10.10 -5.51
N ALA A 63 -9.38 11.30 -5.20
CA ALA A 63 -10.80 11.56 -5.03
C ALA A 63 -11.61 11.26 -6.30
N GLY A 64 -11.10 11.66 -7.46
CA GLY A 64 -11.70 11.35 -8.76
C GLY A 64 -11.71 9.86 -9.08
N SER A 65 -10.62 9.14 -8.75
CA SER A 65 -10.52 7.69 -8.92
C SER A 65 -11.53 6.93 -8.05
N ILE A 66 -11.67 7.30 -6.77
CA ILE A 66 -12.66 6.69 -5.86
C ILE A 66 -14.09 6.97 -6.32
N ARG A 67 -14.36 8.18 -6.83
CA ARG A 67 -15.68 8.57 -7.34
C ARG A 67 -16.09 7.78 -8.58
N ASN A 68 -15.16 7.47 -9.47
CA ASN A 68 -15.41 6.79 -10.74
C ASN A 68 -15.00 5.31 -10.74
N ARG A 69 -14.84 4.70 -9.56
CA ARG A 69 -14.28 3.35 -9.40
C ARG A 69 -15.02 2.26 -10.18
N GLU A 70 -16.35 2.33 -10.29
CA GLU A 70 -17.15 1.31 -10.95
C GLU A 70 -16.93 1.32 -12.47
N ALA A 71 -16.72 2.50 -13.06
CA ALA A 71 -16.45 2.66 -14.49
C ALA A 71 -14.98 2.36 -14.86
N LEU A 72 -14.07 2.46 -13.89
CA LEU A 72 -12.63 2.25 -14.07
C LEU A 72 -12.15 0.93 -13.45
N LYS A 73 -13.07 0.03 -13.12
CA LYS A 73 -12.75 -1.24 -12.48
C LYS A 73 -12.00 -2.13 -13.47
N ASP A 74 -10.88 -2.67 -13.03
CA ASP A 74 -10.20 -3.75 -13.73
C ASP A 74 -10.97 -5.07 -13.56
N THR A 75 -11.24 -5.73 -14.68
CA THR A 75 -11.92 -7.03 -14.73
C THR A 75 -10.96 -8.19 -14.99
N THR A 76 -9.74 -7.93 -15.47
CA THR A 76 -8.80 -8.98 -15.88
C THR A 76 -7.84 -9.37 -14.77
N GLY A 77 -7.61 -8.57 -13.73
CA GLY A 77 -6.55 -8.79 -12.73
C GLY A 77 -5.16 -8.32 -13.19
N ASP A 78 -4.99 -8.06 -14.49
CA ASP A 78 -3.72 -7.66 -15.11
C ASP A 78 -3.96 -6.48 -16.09
N PRO A 79 -4.20 -5.26 -15.58
CA PRO A 79 -4.48 -4.09 -16.42
C PRO A 79 -3.23 -3.57 -17.18
N TRP A 80 -2.03 -4.03 -16.82
CA TRP A 80 -0.76 -3.51 -17.36
C TRP A 80 0.07 -4.55 -18.11
N GLY A 81 -0.37 -5.82 -18.18
CA GLY A 81 0.44 -6.90 -18.70
C GLY A 81 1.66 -7.20 -17.82
N GLY A 82 1.49 -7.13 -16.49
CA GLY A 82 2.52 -7.35 -15.50
C GLY A 82 3.20 -8.72 -15.59
N ARG A 83 4.35 -8.86 -14.92
CA ARG A 83 5.26 -10.01 -15.07
C ARG A 83 5.34 -10.91 -13.84
N THR A 84 4.89 -10.39 -12.72
CA THR A 84 5.01 -10.92 -11.35
C THR A 84 3.65 -11.44 -10.85
N LEU A 85 3.65 -12.24 -9.78
CA LEU A 85 2.48 -13.03 -9.37
C LEU A 85 1.29 -12.19 -8.87
N GLU A 86 1.50 -10.95 -8.44
CA GLU A 86 0.41 -10.06 -8.03
C GLU A 86 -0.56 -9.74 -9.17
N TRP A 87 -0.14 -9.93 -10.42
CA TRP A 87 -0.99 -9.76 -11.61
C TRP A 87 -1.70 -11.05 -12.03
N SER A 88 -1.50 -12.15 -11.30
CA SER A 88 -2.17 -13.44 -11.55
C SER A 88 -3.45 -13.65 -10.73
N THR A 89 -3.74 -12.74 -9.78
CA THR A 89 -4.92 -12.78 -8.91
C THR A 89 -6.08 -11.95 -9.49
N SER A 90 -7.26 -12.00 -8.86
CA SER A 90 -8.40 -11.13 -9.17
C SER A 90 -8.16 -9.67 -8.72
N SER A 91 -8.98 -8.76 -9.26
CA SER A 91 -9.03 -7.35 -8.89
C SER A 91 -10.40 -7.00 -8.26
N PRO A 92 -10.51 -6.84 -6.92
CA PRO A 92 -9.46 -6.98 -5.91
C PRO A 92 -9.08 -8.45 -5.63
N PRO A 93 -7.89 -8.70 -5.03
CA PRO A 93 -7.47 -10.06 -4.69
C PRO A 93 -8.36 -10.65 -3.57
N PRO A 94 -8.53 -11.98 -3.54
CA PRO A 94 -9.21 -12.62 -2.43
C PRO A 94 -8.36 -12.48 -1.16
N TYR A 95 -9.00 -12.53 0.01
CA TYR A 95 -8.32 -12.28 1.29
C TYR A 95 -7.29 -13.36 1.67
N TYR A 96 -7.31 -14.51 1.00
CA TYR A 96 -6.29 -15.57 1.09
C TYR A 96 -5.20 -15.49 0.00
N ASN A 97 -5.24 -14.48 -0.88
CA ASN A 97 -4.39 -14.28 -2.06
C ASN A 97 -4.48 -15.38 -3.12
N PHE A 98 -3.98 -16.58 -2.82
CA PHE A 98 -3.93 -17.70 -3.77
C PHE A 98 -4.57 -18.94 -3.16
N ALA A 99 -5.53 -19.54 -3.87
CA ALA A 99 -6.15 -20.81 -3.44
C ALA A 99 -5.16 -21.99 -3.46
N PHE A 100 -4.18 -21.94 -4.36
CA PHE A 100 -3.08 -22.89 -4.44
C PHE A 100 -1.75 -22.17 -4.41
N THR A 101 -0.78 -22.70 -3.67
CA THR A 101 0.57 -22.12 -3.66
C THR A 101 1.19 -22.19 -5.07
N PRO A 102 1.51 -21.04 -5.69
CA PRO A 102 2.05 -21.01 -7.04
C PRO A 102 3.44 -21.65 -7.08
N ARG A 103 3.68 -22.48 -8.09
CA ARG A 103 5.00 -23.08 -8.35
C ARG A 103 5.78 -22.17 -9.29
N VAL A 104 6.91 -21.64 -8.81
CA VAL A 104 7.73 -20.68 -9.52
C VAL A 104 8.92 -21.39 -10.18
N TYR A 105 9.08 -21.21 -11.49
CA TYR A 105 10.17 -21.79 -12.28
C TYR A 105 11.13 -20.75 -12.87
N ALA A 106 10.78 -19.46 -12.81
CA ALA A 106 11.55 -18.35 -13.36
C ALA A 106 11.35 -17.09 -12.49
N LEU A 107 12.23 -16.10 -12.64
CA LEU A 107 12.16 -14.82 -11.92
C LEU A 107 10.82 -14.11 -12.18
N ASP A 108 10.45 -13.97 -13.46
CA ASP A 108 9.16 -13.44 -13.89
C ASP A 108 8.13 -14.57 -13.99
N ALA A 109 7.64 -15.01 -12.84
CA ALA A 109 6.79 -16.19 -12.74
C ALA A 109 5.52 -16.09 -13.58
N TRP A 110 4.83 -14.94 -13.56
CA TRP A 110 3.57 -14.76 -14.28
C TRP A 110 3.77 -14.62 -15.79
N ASP A 111 4.80 -13.90 -16.23
CA ASP A 111 5.14 -13.84 -17.66
C ASP A 111 5.53 -15.22 -18.21
N HIS A 112 6.33 -15.98 -17.45
CA HIS A 112 6.66 -17.35 -17.80
C HIS A 112 5.39 -18.23 -17.88
N MET A 113 4.48 -18.12 -16.92
CA MET A 113 3.19 -18.84 -16.92
C MET A 113 2.34 -18.48 -18.14
N LYS A 114 2.19 -17.19 -18.47
CA LYS A 114 1.44 -16.71 -19.64
C LYS A 114 1.99 -17.30 -20.94
N ARG A 115 3.31 -17.28 -21.13
CA ARG A 115 3.97 -17.81 -22.35
C ARG A 115 3.82 -19.32 -22.52
N HIS A 116 3.64 -20.05 -21.42
CA HIS A 116 3.48 -21.51 -21.43
C HIS A 116 2.01 -21.93 -21.34
N GLY A 117 1.07 -21.02 -21.61
CA GLY A 117 -0.36 -21.35 -21.67
C GLY A 117 -0.92 -21.80 -20.32
N PHE A 118 -0.52 -21.13 -19.23
CA PHE A 118 -1.01 -21.41 -17.89
C PHE A 118 -2.54 -21.42 -17.85
N LYS A 119 -3.10 -22.51 -17.31
CA LYS A 119 -4.52 -22.65 -17.01
C LYS A 119 -4.69 -22.72 -15.49
N PRO A 120 -5.52 -21.85 -14.89
CA PRO A 120 -5.84 -21.95 -13.49
C PRO A 120 -6.44 -23.32 -13.17
N ARG A 121 -6.16 -23.82 -11.97
CA ARG A 121 -6.74 -25.07 -11.51
C ARG A 121 -8.17 -24.82 -11.03
N SER A 122 -9.12 -25.64 -11.48
CA SER A 122 -10.54 -25.51 -11.15
C SER A 122 -11.03 -26.51 -10.10
N ASP A 123 -10.19 -27.46 -9.68
CA ASP A 123 -10.56 -28.59 -8.83
C ASP A 123 -9.59 -28.80 -7.65
N GLY A 124 -10.01 -29.62 -6.67
CA GLY A 124 -9.14 -30.05 -5.57
C GLY A 124 -8.73 -28.96 -4.59
N TYR A 125 -9.62 -27.97 -4.37
CA TYR A 125 -9.47 -26.97 -3.32
C TYR A 125 -9.43 -27.62 -1.93
N ALA A 126 -8.62 -27.05 -1.05
CA ALA A 126 -8.48 -27.49 0.34
C ALA A 126 -8.87 -26.36 1.29
N PRO A 127 -9.27 -26.67 2.54
CA PRO A 127 -9.50 -25.64 3.54
C PRO A 127 -8.24 -24.81 3.74
N ILE A 128 -8.37 -23.48 3.72
CA ILE A 128 -7.23 -22.56 3.87
C ILE A 128 -7.21 -22.04 5.31
N HIS A 129 -6.08 -22.23 5.99
CA HIS A 129 -5.85 -21.71 7.33
C HIS A 129 -5.58 -20.20 7.29
N MET A 130 -6.30 -19.42 8.09
CA MET A 130 -6.18 -17.96 8.17
C MET A 130 -6.15 -17.47 9.62
N PRO A 131 -5.40 -16.38 9.91
CA PRO A 131 -5.42 -15.77 11.23
C PRO A 131 -6.67 -14.88 11.43
N HIS A 132 -7.16 -14.83 12.66
CA HIS A 132 -8.18 -13.87 13.07
C HIS A 132 -7.60 -12.46 13.23
N ASN A 133 -8.45 -11.45 12.98
CA ASN A 133 -8.14 -10.07 13.30
C ASN A 133 -8.05 -9.89 14.83
N THR A 134 -7.08 -9.09 15.27
CA THR A 134 -6.90 -8.78 16.69
C THR A 134 -6.72 -7.28 16.92
N ALA A 135 -7.35 -6.76 17.97
CA ALA A 135 -7.19 -5.37 18.40
C ALA A 135 -5.90 -5.13 19.21
N THR A 136 -5.14 -6.19 19.53
CA THR A 136 -3.96 -6.12 20.41
C THR A 136 -2.97 -5.05 19.98
N GLY A 137 -2.68 -4.93 18.69
CA GLY A 137 -1.75 -3.92 18.17
C GLY A 137 -2.21 -2.50 18.48
N VAL A 138 -3.51 -2.21 18.34
CA VAL A 138 -4.10 -0.90 18.63
C VAL A 138 -4.05 -0.60 20.14
N VAL A 139 -4.41 -1.58 20.97
CA VAL A 139 -4.40 -1.44 22.43
C VAL A 139 -2.98 -1.18 22.95
N LEU A 140 -2.01 -2.00 22.53
CA LEU A 140 -0.60 -1.81 22.92
C LEU A 140 -0.04 -0.47 22.44
N SER A 141 -0.38 -0.06 21.22
CA SER A 141 0.04 1.25 20.69
C SER A 141 -0.56 2.41 21.49
N ALA A 142 -1.83 2.31 21.90
CA ALA A 142 -2.46 3.32 22.74
C ALA A 142 -1.81 3.42 24.12
N LEU A 143 -1.55 2.28 24.77
CA LEU A 143 -0.85 2.23 26.05
C LEU A 143 0.59 2.77 25.94
N ALA A 144 1.32 2.41 24.88
CA ALA A 144 2.65 2.94 24.60
C ALA A 144 2.64 4.45 24.32
N THR A 145 1.58 4.96 23.68
CA THR A 145 1.40 6.40 23.45
C THR A 145 1.18 7.14 24.77
N VAL A 146 0.35 6.61 25.66
CA VAL A 146 0.15 7.16 27.01
C VAL A 146 1.45 7.15 27.81
N MET A 147 2.22 6.05 27.73
CA MET A 147 3.54 5.95 28.36
C MET A 147 4.51 7.00 27.83
N GLY A 148 4.61 7.15 26.50
CA GLY A 148 5.47 8.13 25.86
C GLY A 148 5.11 9.56 26.27
N PHE A 149 3.81 9.90 26.29
CA PHE A 149 3.33 11.18 26.80
C PHE A 149 3.72 11.40 28.26
N ALA A 150 3.51 10.40 29.12
CA ALA A 150 3.84 10.49 30.54
C ALA A 150 5.33 10.72 30.79
N LEU A 151 6.21 10.05 30.01
CA LEU A 151 7.66 10.23 30.10
C LEU A 151 8.10 11.64 29.70
N VAL A 152 7.51 12.21 28.63
CA VAL A 152 7.81 13.58 28.19
C VAL A 152 7.46 14.60 29.28
N TRP A 153 6.33 14.41 29.95
CA TRP A 153 5.82 15.32 30.99
C TRP A 153 6.25 14.97 32.42
N HIS A 154 7.19 14.03 32.59
CA HIS A 154 7.70 13.59 33.89
C HIS A 154 6.60 13.08 34.85
N ILE A 155 5.51 12.53 34.31
CA ILE A 155 4.39 11.95 35.07
C ILE A 155 4.72 10.49 35.39
N TRP A 156 5.63 10.29 36.35
CA TRP A 156 6.23 8.97 36.61
C TRP A 156 5.22 7.88 36.96
N TRP A 157 4.19 8.19 37.76
CA TRP A 157 3.18 7.20 38.13
C TRP A 157 2.40 6.68 36.91
N LEU A 158 2.10 7.57 35.96
CA LEU A 158 1.38 7.21 34.73
C LEU A 158 2.30 6.45 33.77
N ALA A 159 3.58 6.83 33.69
CA ALA A 159 4.58 6.11 32.90
C ALA A 159 4.78 4.68 33.40
N THR A 160 4.95 4.49 34.72
CA THR A 160 5.06 3.15 35.31
C THR A 160 3.76 2.37 35.16
N GLY A 161 2.60 2.98 35.41
CA GLY A 161 1.30 2.32 35.27
C GLY A 161 1.02 1.84 33.84
N SER A 162 1.27 2.68 32.84
CA SER A 162 1.09 2.33 31.43
C SER A 162 2.10 1.29 30.95
N PHE A 163 3.35 1.33 31.43
CA PHE A 163 4.34 0.28 31.16
C PHE A 163 3.90 -1.07 31.73
N LEU A 164 3.45 -1.11 32.99
CA LEU A 164 2.95 -2.34 33.60
C LEU A 164 1.69 -2.84 32.90
N ALA A 165 0.79 -1.95 32.47
CA ALA A 165 -0.40 -2.31 31.71
C ALA A 165 -0.04 -2.90 30.34
N CYS A 166 0.93 -2.32 29.62
CA CYS A 166 1.47 -2.90 28.38
C CYS A 166 1.98 -4.32 28.61
N LEU A 167 2.81 -4.51 29.65
CA LEU A 167 3.38 -5.81 29.97
C LEU A 167 2.29 -6.83 30.34
N ALA A 168 1.36 -6.46 31.21
CA ALA A 168 0.28 -7.31 31.65
C ALA A 168 -0.65 -7.70 30.49
N TYR A 169 -1.03 -6.74 29.65
CA TYR A 169 -1.87 -7.01 28.48
C TYR A 169 -1.14 -7.88 27.44
N GLY A 170 0.14 -7.60 27.18
CA GLY A 170 0.98 -8.40 26.30
C GLY A 170 1.05 -9.86 26.77
N ILE A 171 1.37 -10.07 28.05
CA ILE A 171 1.39 -11.41 28.67
C ILE A 171 0.00 -12.06 28.57
N ALA A 172 -1.07 -11.39 28.97
CA ALA A 172 -2.43 -11.94 28.91
C ALA A 172 -2.81 -12.34 27.47
N HIS A 173 -2.43 -11.56 26.47
CA HIS A 173 -2.68 -11.89 25.06
C HIS A 173 -1.90 -13.12 24.57
N THR A 174 -0.73 -13.43 25.14
CA THR A 174 -0.01 -14.67 24.80
C THR A 174 -0.82 -15.92 25.12
N PHE A 175 -1.75 -15.85 26.08
CA PHE A 175 -2.67 -16.94 26.45
C PHE A 175 -3.94 -16.99 25.60
N ASN A 176 -4.10 -16.11 24.60
CA ASN A 176 -5.18 -16.28 23.64
C ASN A 176 -4.84 -17.41 22.66
N TYR A 177 -5.51 -18.56 22.78
CA TYR A 177 -5.29 -19.74 21.92
C TYR A 177 -6.22 -19.80 20.70
N ASN A 178 -7.27 -18.98 20.64
CA ASN A 178 -8.17 -18.92 19.49
C ASN A 178 -7.70 -17.81 18.53
N ARG A 179 -6.74 -18.13 17.66
CA ARG A 179 -6.06 -17.15 16.79
C ARG A 179 -6.32 -17.36 15.32
N ASP A 180 -6.90 -18.49 14.97
CA ASP A 180 -6.95 -19.01 13.62
C ASP A 180 -8.29 -19.67 13.33
N TYR A 181 -8.65 -19.63 12.06
CA TYR A 181 -9.81 -20.29 11.52
C TYR A 181 -9.45 -20.91 10.18
N HIS A 182 -10.32 -21.80 9.69
CA HIS A 182 -10.19 -22.36 8.35
C HIS A 182 -11.32 -21.83 7.48
N ILE A 183 -10.97 -21.36 6.29
CA ILE A 183 -11.96 -21.06 5.25
C ILE A 183 -12.47 -22.40 4.72
N PRO A 184 -13.79 -22.62 4.67
CA PRO A 184 -14.36 -23.84 4.12
C PRO A 184 -14.08 -23.93 2.61
N VAL A 185 -13.95 -25.17 2.11
CA VAL A 185 -13.67 -25.44 0.69
C VAL A 185 -14.73 -24.84 -0.23
N ASP A 186 -15.99 -24.88 0.21
CA ASP A 186 -17.14 -24.39 -0.55
C ASP A 186 -17.04 -22.88 -0.83
N GLU A 187 -16.55 -22.11 0.13
CA GLU A 187 -16.36 -20.66 -0.02
C GLU A 187 -15.21 -20.35 -0.99
N VAL A 188 -14.09 -21.07 -0.87
CA VAL A 188 -12.96 -20.93 -1.83
C VAL A 188 -13.42 -21.28 -3.25
N GLN A 189 -14.19 -22.35 -3.40
CA GLN A 189 -14.75 -22.77 -4.68
C GLN A 189 -15.65 -21.70 -5.29
N GLU A 190 -16.52 -21.08 -4.49
CA GLU A 190 -17.43 -20.04 -4.96
C GLU A 190 -16.68 -18.81 -5.46
N ILE A 191 -15.69 -18.33 -4.70
CA ILE A 191 -14.87 -17.16 -5.04
C ILE A 191 -14.08 -17.41 -6.32
N GLU A 192 -13.39 -18.55 -6.41
CA GLU A 192 -12.61 -18.90 -7.61
C GLU A 192 -13.52 -19.16 -8.82
N ALA A 193 -14.69 -19.78 -8.63
CA ALA A 193 -15.66 -19.97 -9.71
C ALA A 193 -16.21 -18.63 -10.22
N GLN A 194 -16.45 -17.65 -9.34
CA GLN A 194 -16.81 -16.30 -9.76
C GLN A 194 -15.73 -15.68 -10.63
N ARG A 195 -14.46 -15.79 -10.22
CA ARG A 195 -13.33 -15.29 -10.99
C ARG A 195 -13.24 -15.95 -12.38
N HIS A 196 -13.41 -17.26 -12.46
CA HIS A 196 -13.42 -17.96 -13.74
C HIS A 196 -14.57 -17.47 -14.65
N ARG A 197 -15.78 -17.27 -14.09
CA ARG A 197 -16.91 -16.70 -14.85
C ARG A 197 -16.60 -15.30 -15.41
N GLU A 198 -15.95 -14.45 -14.62
CA GLU A 198 -15.55 -13.11 -15.05
C GLU A 198 -14.53 -13.16 -16.19
N LEU A 199 -13.55 -14.07 -16.13
CA LEU A 199 -12.55 -14.24 -17.20
C LEU A 199 -13.17 -14.82 -18.47
N THR A 200 -14.00 -15.86 -18.38
CA THR A 200 -14.67 -16.45 -19.55
C THR A 200 -15.62 -15.45 -20.21
N ALA A 201 -16.28 -14.58 -19.45
CA ALA A 201 -17.12 -13.52 -20.01
C ALA A 201 -16.32 -12.51 -20.85
N LEU A 202 -15.02 -12.35 -20.59
CA LEU A 202 -14.13 -11.45 -21.36
C LEU A 202 -13.58 -12.12 -22.63
N GLU A 203 -13.37 -13.44 -22.63
CA GLU A 203 -12.83 -14.19 -23.77
C GLU A 203 -13.84 -14.42 -24.90
N GLY A 204 -15.14 -14.24 -24.64
CA GLY A 204 -16.21 -14.39 -25.64
C GLY A 204 -16.47 -15.84 -26.08
N PRO A 205 -17.57 -16.10 -26.82
CA PRO A 205 -18.01 -17.46 -27.15
C PRO A 205 -17.09 -18.25 -28.12
N GLU A 206 -16.08 -17.64 -28.73
CA GLU A 206 -15.16 -18.32 -29.67
C GLU A 206 -14.15 -19.26 -28.97
N ALA A 207 -13.77 -18.99 -27.72
CA ALA A 207 -12.82 -19.83 -26.97
C ALA A 207 -13.47 -21.09 -26.36
N ALA A 208 -14.79 -21.09 -26.17
CA ALA A 208 -15.53 -22.22 -25.60
C ALA A 208 -15.64 -23.43 -26.55
N GLY A 209 -15.36 -23.25 -27.85
CA GLY A 209 -15.37 -24.31 -28.86
C GLY A 209 -14.08 -25.12 -28.97
N ALA A 210 -13.04 -24.80 -28.19
CA ALA A 210 -11.75 -25.48 -28.21
C ALA A 210 -11.54 -26.31 -26.92
N GLN A 211 -12.49 -27.19 -26.59
CA GLN A 211 -12.26 -28.32 -25.70
C GLN A 211 -12.14 -29.58 -26.55
N PRO A 212 -11.00 -30.32 -26.52
CA PRO A 212 -10.96 -31.69 -27.02
C PRO A 212 -11.72 -32.64 -26.10
#